data_AF-A0A972Z9B8-F1
#
_entry.id   AF-A0A972Z9B8-F1
#
_cell.length_a   1.000
_cell.length_b   1.000
_cell.length_c   1.000
_cell.angle_alpha   90.00
_cell.angle_beta   90.00
_cell.angle_gamma   90.00
#
_symmetry.space_group_name_H-M   'P 1'
#
loop_
_entity.id
_entity.type
_entity.pdbx_description
1 polymer ?
#
loop_
_entity_poly.entity_id
_entity_poly.type
_entity_poly.pdbx_seq_one_letter_code
_entity_poly.pdbx_strand_id
1 'polypeptide(L)' 'MKRNHGEAFESYCTRVPRFFPKMSLLREPESYITKPKVFKMHIFSALWFVWFIGIMEFVEELHALHVLPTLFTIY' A
#
# COMPACT_ATOMS: atom_id res chain seq x y z
N MET A 1 17.94 -10.73 -14.59
CA MET A 1 17.88 -9.29 -14.93
C MET A 1 18.99 -8.85 -15.87
N LYS A 2 20.28 -9.07 -15.57
CA LYS A 2 21.39 -8.72 -16.48
C LYS A 2 21.23 -9.26 -17.92
N ARG A 3 20.72 -10.49 -18.08
CA ARG A 3 20.41 -11.09 -19.40
C ARG A 3 19.32 -10.36 -20.19
N ASN A 4 18.35 -9.74 -19.51
CA ASN A 4 17.17 -9.14 -20.17
C ASN A 4 17.30 -7.62 -20.33
N HIS A 5 18.19 -6.98 -19.56
CA HIS A 5 18.33 -5.51 -19.49
C HIS A 5 19.75 -5.01 -19.74
N GLY A 6 20.73 -5.92 -19.89
CA GLY A 6 22.10 -5.61 -20.31
C GLY A 6 22.79 -4.52 -19.49
N GLU A 7 23.46 -3.62 -20.21
CA GLU A 7 24.26 -2.52 -19.69
C GLU A 7 23.44 -1.52 -18.85
N ALA A 8 22.18 -1.26 -19.23
CA ALA A 8 21.30 -0.36 -18.48
C ALA A 8 21.07 -0.82 -17.04
N PHE A 9 21.00 -2.14 -16.84
CA PHE A 9 20.86 -2.72 -15.50
C PHE A 9 22.18 -2.64 -14.70
N GLU A 10 23.32 -2.81 -15.34
CA GLU A 10 24.62 -2.64 -14.67
C GLU A 10 24.82 -1.19 -14.18
N SER A 11 24.53 -0.22 -15.05
CA SER A 11 24.58 1.21 -14.71
C SER A 11 23.58 1.57 -13.60
N TYR A 12 22.41 0.94 -13.58
CA TYR A 12 21.45 1.09 -12.47
C TYR A 12 22.03 0.58 -11.15
N CYS A 13 22.64 -0.62 -11.14
CA CYS A 13 23.17 -1.24 -9.93
C CYS A 13 24.37 -0.50 -9.32
N THR A 14 25.15 0.25 -10.11
CA THR A 14 26.24 1.07 -9.59
C THR A 14 25.73 2.37 -8.95
N ARG A 15 24.58 2.87 -9.41
CA ARG A 15 24.00 4.15 -8.97
C ARG A 15 23.05 3.99 -7.79
N VAL A 16 22.27 2.91 -7.71
CA VAL A 16 21.20 2.74 -6.73
C VAL A 16 21.67 1.85 -5.55
N PRO A 17 21.61 2.36 -4.30
CA PRO A 17 21.95 1.57 -3.12
C PRO A 17 20.96 0.40 -2.91
N ARG A 18 21.49 -0.73 -2.41
CA ARG A 18 20.71 -1.98 -2.30
C ARG A 18 19.79 -2.08 -1.07
N PHE A 19 20.16 -1.45 0.04
CA PHE A 19 19.46 -1.59 1.31
C PHE A 19 18.64 -0.35 1.67
N PHE A 20 19.26 0.83 1.66
CA PHE A 20 18.59 2.08 2.01
C PHE A 20 18.34 2.90 0.74
N PRO A 21 17.08 3.21 0.39
CA PRO A 21 16.78 3.98 -0.80
C PRO A 21 17.34 5.40 -0.68
N LYS A 22 17.99 5.87 -1.74
CA LYS A 22 18.44 7.26 -1.82
C LYS A 22 17.35 8.10 -2.47
N MET A 23 16.57 8.83 -1.67
CA MET A 23 15.41 9.62 -2.13
C MET A 23 15.78 10.62 -3.24
N SER A 24 16.99 11.17 -3.24
CA SER A 24 17.46 12.08 -4.29
C SER A 24 17.62 11.44 -5.68
N LEU A 25 17.57 10.11 -5.78
CA LEU A 25 17.59 9.38 -7.05
C LEU A 25 16.19 9.11 -7.60
N LEU A 26 15.13 9.33 -6.80
CA LEU A 26 13.76 9.20 -7.25
C LEU A 26 13.48 10.27 -8.31
N ARG A 27 13.01 9.83 -9.48
CA ARG A 27 12.62 10.69 -10.59
C ARG A 27 11.21 10.35 -10.97
N GLU A 28 10.28 11.23 -10.62
CA GLU A 28 8.89 11.10 -11.02
C GLU A 28 8.62 11.96 -12.27
N PRO A 29 7.92 11.43 -13.28
CA PRO A 29 7.45 12.23 -14.40
C PRO A 29 6.39 13.24 -13.94
N GLU A 30 6.25 14.33 -14.69
CA GLU A 30 5.22 15.36 -14.43
C GLU A 30 3.79 14.80 -14.56
N SER A 31 3.58 13.84 -15.47
CA SER A 31 2.28 13.21 -15.68
C SER A 31 2.39 11.71 -15.91
N TYR A 32 1.38 10.98 -15.45
CA TYR A 32 1.22 9.55 -15.65
C TYR A 32 0.02 9.29 -16.57
N ILE A 33 0.27 8.69 -17.73
CA ILE A 33 -0.79 8.26 -18.64
C ILE A 33 -1.41 6.98 -18.07
N THR A 34 -2.66 7.07 -17.62
CA THR A 34 -3.40 5.94 -17.03
C THR A 34 -4.73 5.73 -17.75
N LYS A 35 -5.35 4.55 -17.58
CA LYS A 35 -6.72 4.30 -18.03
C LYS A 35 -7.69 4.80 -16.95
N PRO A 36 -8.43 5.91 -17.16
CA PRO A 36 -9.20 6.53 -16.08
C PRO A 36 -10.29 5.61 -15.50
N LYS A 37 -10.85 4.72 -16.33
CA LYS A 37 -11.82 3.71 -15.88
C LYS A 37 -11.25 2.76 -14.84
N VAL A 38 -10.01 2.28 -15.05
CA VAL A 38 -9.32 1.36 -14.14
C VAL A 38 -8.90 2.10 -12.87
N PHE A 39 -8.37 3.31 -13.01
CA PHE A 39 -7.96 4.15 -11.88
C PHE A 39 -9.12 4.41 -10.91
N LYS A 40 -10.28 4.84 -11.42
CA LYS A 40 -11.48 5.08 -10.60
C LYS A 40 -12.05 3.81 -9.96
N MET A 41 -11.87 2.64 -10.57
CA MET A 41 -12.30 1.38 -9.99
C MET A 41 -11.48 1.01 -8.75
N HIS A 42 -10.16 1.24 -8.81
CA HIS A 42 -9.25 0.89 -7.71
C HIS A 42 -9.09 1.96 -6.65
N ILE A 43 -9.54 3.19 -6.87
CA ILE A 43 -9.43 4.26 -5.86
C ILE A 43 -10.13 3.86 -4.54
N PHE A 44 -11.26 3.14 -4.64
CA PHE A 44 -11.99 2.64 -3.48
C PHE A 44 -11.33 1.44 -2.82
N SER A 45 -10.51 0.69 -3.56
CA SER A 45 -9.72 -0.41 -2.98
C SER A 45 -8.75 0.09 -1.91
N ALA A 46 -8.24 1.32 -2.04
CA ALA A 46 -7.37 1.92 -1.04
C ALA A 46 -8.13 2.37 0.22
N LEU A 47 -9.45 2.61 0.11
CA LEU A 47 -10.28 3.10 1.21
C LEU A 47 -10.83 2.00 2.12
N TRP A 48 -10.72 0.73 1.71
CA TRP A 48 -11.18 -0.42 2.49
C TRP A 48 -10.66 -0.42 3.93
N PHE A 49 -9.40 -0.04 4.16
CA PHE A 49 -8.80 -0.03 5.49
C PHE A 49 -9.47 0.97 6.45
N VAL A 50 -9.92 2.12 5.93
CA VAL A 50 -10.64 3.12 6.75
C VAL A 50 -11.98 2.55 7.21
N TRP A 51 -12.71 1.88 6.32
CA TRP A 51 -13.94 1.18 6.67
C TRP A 51 -13.69 0.05 7.67
N PHE A 52 -12.58 -0.69 7.52
CA PHE A 52 -12.21 -1.74 8.44
C PHE A 52 -11.97 -1.21 9.86
N ILE A 53 -11.23 -0.11 10.03
CA ILE A 53 -11.04 0.54 11.34
C ILE A 53 -12.38 0.95 11.93
N GLY A 54 -13.23 1.64 11.16
CA GLY A 54 -14.53 2.09 11.67
C GLY A 54 -15.45 0.94 12.09
N ILE A 55 -15.42 -0.19 11.37
CA ILE A 55 -16.15 -1.40 11.76
C ILE A 55 -15.56 -2.00 13.04
N MET A 56 -14.23 -2.02 13.19
CA MET A 56 -13.58 -2.52 14.41
C MET A 56 -13.96 -1.69 15.64
N GLU A 57 -13.87 -0.36 15.55
CA GLU A 57 -14.27 0.55 16.63
C GLU A 57 -15.76 0.38 16.98
N PHE A 58 -16.62 0.28 15.97
CA PHE A 58 -18.05 0.04 16.17
C PHE A 58 -18.33 -1.30 16.88
N VAL A 59 -17.61 -2.37 16.52
CA VAL A 59 -17.73 -3.67 17.17
C VAL A 59 -17.23 -3.62 18.61
N GLU A 60 -16.15 -2.91 18.89
CA GLU A 60 -15.65 -2.68 20.26
C GLU A 60 -16.68 -1.96 21.13
N GLU A 61 -17.34 -0.93 20.59
CA GLU A 61 -18.41 -0.23 21.30
C GLU A 61 -19.62 -1.14 21.58
N LEU A 62 -20.01 -1.99 20.62
CA LEU A 62 -21.09 -2.96 20.82
C LEU A 62 -20.75 -4.01 21.89
N HIS A 63 -19.48 -4.42 21.99
CA HIS A 63 -19.01 -5.29 23.08
C HIS A 63 -19.09 -4.54 24.42
N ALA A 64 -18.65 -3.28 24.48
CA ALA A 64 -18.71 -2.46 25.70
C ALA A 64 -20.16 -2.30 26.21
N LEU A 65 -21.12 -2.13 25.29
CA LEU A 65 -22.54 -2.04 25.59
C LEU A 65 -23.21 -3.39 25.89
N HIS A 66 -22.47 -4.50 25.92
CA HIS A 66 -22.97 -5.87 26.13
C HIS A 66 -24.03 -6.31 25.11
N VAL A 67 -24.11 -5.62 23.95
CA VAL A 67 -25.01 -5.96 22.84
C VAL A 67 -24.49 -7.18 22.08
N LEU A 68 -23.17 -7.31 21.99
CA LEU A 68 -22.48 -8.42 21.33
C LEU A 68 -21.56 -9.15 22.33
N PRO A 69 -21.65 -10.48 22.45
CA PRO A 69 -20.79 -11.24 23.35
C PRO A 69 -19.37 -11.38 22.79
N THR A 70 -18.37 -11.23 23.65
CA THR A 70 -16.96 -11.46 23.28
C THR A 70 -16.70 -12.96 23.13
N LEU A 71 -16.47 -13.43 21.91
CA LEU A 71 -16.25 -14.86 21.62
C LEU A 71 -14.78 -15.30 21.80
N PHE A 72 -13.82 -14.39 21.63
CA PHE A 72 -12.39 -14.66 21.78
C PHE A 72 -11.71 -13.52 22.54
N THR A 73 -11.13 -13.83 23.69
CA THR A 73 -10.29 -12.92 24.47
C THR A 73 -8.83 -13.37 24.30
N ILE A 74 -8.02 -12.54 23.64
CA ILE A 74 -6.57 -12.77 23.55
C ILE A 74 -5.94 -11.99 24.71
N TYR A 75 -5.24 -12.71 25.59
CA TYR A 75 -4.53 -12.16 26.76
C TYR A 75 -3.17 -11.61 26.36
#